data_AF-A0A947TGK0-F1
#
_entry.id   AF-A0A947TGK0-F1
#
_cell.length_a   1.000
_cell.length_b   1.000
_cell.length_c   1.000
_cell.angle_alpha   90.00
_cell.angle_beta   90.00
_cell.angle_gamma   90.00
#
_symmetry.space_group_name_H-M   'P 1'
#
loop_
_entity.id
_entity.type
_entity.pdbx_description
1 polymer ?
#
loop_
_entity_poly.entity_id
_entity_poly.type
_entity_poly.pdbx_seq_one_letter_code
_entity_poly.pdbx_strand_id
1 'polypeptide(L)'
;MASAMSANKAELLAIANSVASEKMIDKEIVIEAMEEAIQKSARNRYGAENDIRAKLDPVTGDLRLWRVVEVVEEVEDYFKQVDLAAAQKLEADAKVGDFIVDPLPAIDLGRIDAQSAKQVIFQKVRDAER
;
A
#
# COMPACT_ATOMS: atom_id res chain seq x y z
N MET A 1 -23.56 -0.76 -16.05
CA MET A 1 -22.50 -0.03 -15.32
C MET A 1 -21.28 -0.93 -15.31
N ALA A 2 -20.32 -0.67 -16.20
CA ALA A 2 -19.18 -1.57 -16.43
C ALA A 2 -18.25 -1.52 -15.22
N SER A 3 -18.00 -2.71 -14.66
CA SER A 3 -17.08 -2.99 -13.56
C SER A 3 -15.73 -2.37 -13.88
N ALA A 4 -15.28 -1.41 -13.07
CA ALA A 4 -13.85 -1.15 -12.94
C ALA A 4 -13.22 -2.49 -12.53
N MET A 5 -12.28 -2.99 -13.32
CA MET A 5 -11.63 -4.27 -13.02
C MET A 5 -10.69 -4.04 -11.84
N SER A 6 -11.23 -4.16 -10.62
CA SER A 6 -10.40 -4.54 -9.48
C SER A 6 -9.60 -5.76 -9.93
N ALA A 7 -8.27 -5.74 -9.91
CA ALA A 7 -7.52 -6.98 -10.14
C ALA A 7 -8.14 -8.03 -9.23
N ASN A 8 -8.58 -9.12 -9.83
CA ASN A 8 -9.36 -10.09 -9.10
C ASN A 8 -8.49 -10.57 -7.94
N LYS A 9 -8.98 -10.59 -6.70
CA LYS A 9 -8.18 -10.91 -5.49
C LYS A 9 -7.37 -12.20 -5.70
N ALA A 10 -7.98 -13.17 -6.39
CA ALA A 10 -7.37 -14.43 -6.78
C ALA A 10 -6.18 -14.29 -7.75
N GLU A 11 -6.21 -13.32 -8.65
CA GLU A 11 -5.15 -13.05 -9.63
C GLU A 11 -3.88 -12.53 -8.95
N LEU A 12 -4.01 -11.61 -7.99
CA LEU A 12 -2.86 -11.10 -7.22
C LEU A 12 -2.17 -12.22 -6.44
N LEU A 13 -2.95 -13.07 -5.78
CA LEU A 13 -2.41 -14.23 -5.07
C LEU A 13 -1.77 -15.25 -6.01
N ALA A 14 -2.37 -15.48 -7.19
CA ALA A 14 -1.80 -16.38 -8.20
C ALA A 14 -0.45 -15.87 -8.72
N ILE A 15 -0.33 -14.56 -8.99
CA ILE A 15 0.92 -13.93 -9.38
C ILE A 15 1.96 -14.09 -8.26
N ALA A 16 1.59 -13.78 -7.01
CA ALA A 16 2.49 -13.90 -5.86
C ALA A 16 3.01 -15.34 -5.69
N ASN A 17 2.11 -16.33 -5.73
CA ASN A 17 2.46 -17.75 -5.63
C ASN A 17 3.35 -18.21 -6.79
N SER A 18 3.06 -17.76 -8.01
CA SER A 18 3.83 -18.12 -9.20
C SER A 18 5.26 -17.61 -9.10
N VAL A 19 5.44 -16.35 -8.69
CA VAL A 19 6.79 -15.77 -8.57
C VAL A 19 7.55 -16.41 -7.41
N ALA A 20 6.90 -16.62 -6.26
CA ALA A 20 7.51 -17.29 -5.12
C ALA A 20 8.05 -18.69 -5.51
N SER A 21 7.24 -19.46 -6.25
CA SER A 21 7.62 -20.80 -6.71
C SER A 21 8.73 -20.76 -7.77
N GLU A 22 8.65 -19.86 -8.75
CA GLU A 22 9.64 -19.74 -9.84
C GLU A 22 11.02 -19.31 -9.31
N LYS A 23 11.04 -18.46 -8.28
CA LYS A 23 12.26 -17.90 -7.71
C LYS A 23 12.73 -18.60 -6.43
N MET A 24 11.98 -19.61 -5.95
CA MET A 24 12.26 -20.30 -4.69
C MET A 24 12.46 -19.34 -3.51
N ILE A 25 11.63 -18.30 -3.44
CA ILE A 25 11.63 -17.31 -2.36
C ILE A 25 10.34 -17.37 -1.56
N ASP A 26 10.36 -16.83 -0.34
CA ASP A 26 9.18 -16.76 0.48
C ASP A 26 8.08 -15.92 -0.19
N LYS A 27 6.85 -16.43 -0.14
CA LYS A 27 5.66 -15.73 -0.62
C LYS A 27 5.48 -14.40 0.12
N GLU A 28 5.86 -14.32 1.39
CA GLU A 28 5.78 -13.08 2.18
C GLU A 28 6.64 -11.97 1.55
N ILE A 29 7.86 -12.29 1.12
CA ILE A 29 8.76 -11.33 0.45
C ILE A 29 8.15 -10.83 -0.87
N VAL A 30 7.51 -11.73 -1.63
CA VAL A 30 6.82 -11.35 -2.87
C VAL A 30 5.65 -10.41 -2.59
N ILE A 31 4.87 -10.70 -1.55
CA ILE A 31 3.73 -9.89 -1.15
C ILE A 31 4.19 -8.51 -0.69
N GLU A 32 5.24 -8.41 0.12
CA GLU A 32 5.83 -7.12 0.51
C GLU A 32 6.27 -6.30 -0.72
N ALA A 33 6.93 -6.94 -1.69
CA ALA A 33 7.32 -6.28 -2.94
C ALA A 33 6.10 -5.78 -3.74
N MET A 34 5.01 -6.55 -3.75
CA MET A 34 3.75 -6.13 -4.37
C MET A 34 3.11 -4.96 -3.62
N GLU A 35 3.09 -4.99 -2.29
CA GLU A 35 2.61 -3.89 -1.45
C GLU A 35 3.38 -2.61 -1.73
N GLU A 36 4.70 -2.65 -1.83
CA GLU A 36 5.54 -1.50 -2.18
C GLU A 36 5.24 -0.94 -3.58
N ALA A 37 5.07 -1.82 -4.58
CA ALA A 37 4.71 -1.41 -5.94
C ALA A 37 3.33 -0.71 -5.97
N ILE A 38 2.37 -1.23 -5.21
CA ILE A 38 1.03 -0.65 -5.06
C ILE A 38 1.10 0.70 -4.35
N GLN A 39 1.88 0.81 -3.26
CA GLN A 39 2.10 2.08 -2.55
C GLN A 39 2.66 3.14 -3.49
N LYS A 40 3.67 2.80 -4.31
CA LYS A 40 4.25 3.72 -5.29
C LYS A 40 3.20 4.21 -6.30
N SER A 41 2.36 3.32 -6.81
CA SER A 41 1.28 3.71 -7.73
C SER A 41 0.21 4.56 -7.04
N ALA A 42 -0.15 4.22 -5.81
CA ALA A 42 -1.11 4.98 -5.02
C ALA A 42 -0.62 6.41 -4.74
N ARG A 43 0.68 6.58 -4.45
CA ARG A 43 1.32 7.90 -4.29
C ARG A 43 1.19 8.75 -5.56
N ASN A 44 1.35 8.16 -6.74
CA ASN A 44 1.14 8.90 -8.01
C ASN A 44 -0.30 9.39 -8.19
N ARG A 45 -1.28 8.72 -7.59
CA ARG A 45 -2.71 9.07 -7.71
C ARG A 45 -3.18 10.04 -6.63
N TYR A 46 -2.81 9.80 -5.39
CA TYR A 46 -3.33 10.52 -4.23
C TYR A 46 -2.38 11.63 -3.73
N GLY A 47 -1.16 11.69 -4.27
CA GLY A 47 -0.16 12.71 -3.97
C GLY A 47 1.11 12.06 -3.43
N ALA A 48 2.24 12.38 -4.07
CA ALA A 48 3.53 11.74 -3.81
C ALA A 48 4.06 11.96 -2.38
N GLU A 49 3.67 13.09 -1.78
CA GLU A 49 4.12 13.51 -0.44
C GLU A 49 3.36 12.82 0.69
N ASN A 50 2.19 12.24 0.43
CA ASN A 50 1.41 11.56 1.46
C ASN A 50 2.08 10.25 1.88
N ASP A 51 2.03 9.92 3.18
CA ASP A 51 2.35 8.56 3.63
C ASP A 51 1.17 7.63 3.31
N ILE A 52 1.30 6.89 2.21
CA ILE A 52 0.32 5.91 1.77
C ILE A 52 0.90 4.52 1.97
N ARG A 53 0.12 3.69 2.66
CA ARG A 53 0.44 2.30 2.96
C ARG A 53 -0.58 1.38 2.30
N ALA A 54 -0.08 0.29 1.73
CA ALA A 54 -0.89 -0.75 1.12
C ALA A 54 -0.62 -2.07 1.84
N LYS A 55 -1.66 -2.87 2.05
CA LYS A 55 -1.55 -4.20 2.63
C LYS A 55 -2.37 -5.20 1.82
N LEU A 56 -1.73 -6.29 1.43
CA LEU A 56 -2.32 -7.42 0.75
C LEU A 56 -2.43 -8.59 1.73
N ASP A 57 -3.65 -9.06 1.94
CA ASP A 57 -3.89 -10.24 2.75
C ASP A 57 -3.42 -11.51 2.00
N PRO A 58 -2.46 -12.30 2.56
CA PRO A 58 -1.86 -13.45 1.88
C PRO A 58 -2.82 -14.64 1.71
N VAL A 59 -3.93 -14.64 2.44
CA VAL A 59 -4.95 -15.70 2.46
C VAL A 59 -6.14 -15.31 1.61
N THR A 60 -6.71 -14.13 1.83
CA THR A 60 -7.94 -13.68 1.16
C THR A 60 -7.68 -12.96 -0.16
N GLY A 61 -6.49 -12.38 -0.32
CA GLY A 61 -6.14 -11.52 -1.45
C GLY A 61 -6.78 -10.14 -1.34
N ASP A 62 -7.33 -9.78 -0.18
CA ASP A 62 -7.86 -8.45 0.08
C ASP A 62 -6.73 -7.42 0.07
N LEU A 63 -6.85 -6.44 -0.83
CA LEU A 63 -5.99 -5.27 -0.86
C LEU A 63 -6.66 -4.12 -0.10
N ARG A 64 -5.93 -3.58 0.88
CA ARG A 64 -6.33 -2.38 1.62
C ARG A 64 -5.31 -1.28 1.38
N LEU A 65 -5.80 -0.05 1.25
CA LEU A 65 -5.00 1.14 1.05
C LEU A 65 -5.45 2.18 2.06
N TRP A 66 -4.51 2.87 2.69
CA TRP A 66 -4.80 3.96 3.60
C TRP A 66 -3.69 5.00 3.60
N ARG A 67 -4.06 6.22 3.93
CA ARG A 67 -3.13 7.28 4.27
C ARG A 67 -2.89 7.28 5.78
N VAL A 68 -1.68 7.54 6.19
CA VAL A 68 -1.31 7.71 7.59
C VAL A 68 -0.89 9.16 7.81
N VAL A 69 -1.39 9.76 8.90
CA VAL A 69 -0.91 11.05 9.38
C VAL A 69 -0.58 10.96 10.86
N GLU A 70 0.55 11.55 11.26
CA GLU A 70 1.02 11.62 12.64
C GLU A 70 0.38 12.81 13.35
N VAL A 71 -0.08 12.59 14.58
CA VAL A 71 -0.61 13.67 15.43
C VAL A 71 0.54 14.36 16.14
N VAL A 72 0.74 15.64 15.87
CA VAL A 72 1.85 16.44 16.42
C VAL A 72 1.33 17.72 17.08
N GLU A 73 2.16 18.34 17.93
CA GLU A 73 1.84 19.65 18.53
C GLU A 73 2.01 20.77 17.51
N GLU A 74 3.12 20.75 16.76
CA GLU A 74 3.44 21.73 15.71
C GLU A 74 3.56 20.99 14.38
N VAL A 75 2.74 21.36 13.41
CA VAL A 75 2.71 20.74 12.07
C VAL A 75 3.84 21.32 11.21
N GLU A 76 4.79 20.48 10.85
CA GLU A 76 5.88 20.82 9.92
C GLU A 76 5.62 20.28 8.50
N ASP A 77 4.99 19.09 8.38
CA ASP A 77 4.63 18.45 7.12
C ASP A 77 3.11 18.22 7.02
N TYR A 78 2.41 19.14 6.35
CA TYR A 78 0.95 19.06 6.15
C TYR A 78 0.46 17.83 5.36
N PHE A 79 1.35 17.07 4.71
CA PHE A 79 0.98 15.82 4.02
C PHE A 79 1.06 14.60 4.93
N LYS A 80 1.86 14.66 6.01
CA LYS A 80 2.11 13.53 6.90
C LYS A 80 1.76 13.79 8.35
N GLN A 81 1.41 15.02 8.70
CA GLN A 81 1.15 15.44 10.07
C GLN A 81 -0.17 16.20 10.19
N VAL A 82 -0.76 16.13 11.38
CA VAL A 82 -1.99 16.82 11.73
C VAL A 82 -1.89 17.31 13.18
N ASP A 83 -2.50 18.46 13.47
CA ASP A 83 -2.57 18.93 14.85
C ASP A 83 -3.58 18.09 15.66
N LEU A 84 -3.43 18.14 17.00
CA LEU A 84 -4.30 17.40 17.91
C LEU A 84 -5.80 17.74 17.72
N ALA A 85 -6.13 19.00 17.43
CA ALA A 85 -7.53 19.43 17.30
C ALA A 85 -8.18 18.88 16.02
N ALA A 86 -7.42 18.73 14.94
CA ALA A 86 -7.86 18.10 13.71
C ALA A 86 -7.89 16.57 13.83
N ALA A 87 -6.93 15.97 14.54
CA ALA A 87 -6.95 14.54 14.87
C ALA A 87 -8.20 14.17 15.67
N GLN A 88 -8.54 14.96 16.71
CA GLN A 88 -9.70 14.71 17.58
C GLN A 88 -11.06 14.87 16.89
N LYS A 89 -11.12 15.51 15.71
CA LYS A 89 -12.33 15.53 14.87
C LYS A 89 -12.56 14.20 14.16
N LEU A 90 -11.51 13.42 13.94
CA LEU A 90 -11.56 12.12 13.29
C LEU A 90 -11.65 11.00 14.35
N GLU A 91 -10.81 11.07 15.37
CA GLU A 91 -10.75 10.11 16.48
C GLU A 91 -10.69 10.86 17.82
N ALA A 92 -11.81 10.87 18.56
CA ALA A 92 -11.99 11.73 19.72
C ALA A 92 -10.97 11.50 20.87
N ASP A 93 -10.38 10.32 20.94
CA ASP A 93 -9.38 9.91 21.94
C ASP A 93 -7.93 10.04 21.45
N ALA A 94 -7.70 10.58 20.26
CA ALA A 94 -6.37 10.83 19.70
C ALA A 94 -5.49 11.71 20.60
N LYS A 95 -4.20 11.40 20.63
CA LYS A 95 -3.15 12.07 21.38
C LYS A 95 -1.96 12.39 20.47
N VAL A 96 -1.15 13.34 20.89
CA VAL A 96 0.15 13.60 20.26
C VAL A 96 1.00 12.33 20.27
N GLY A 97 1.59 11.99 19.13
CA GLY A 97 2.33 10.76 18.87
C GLY A 97 1.47 9.62 18.31
N ASP A 98 0.15 9.77 18.25
CA ASP A 98 -0.71 8.78 17.59
C ASP A 98 -0.64 8.92 16.06
N PHE A 99 -1.14 7.89 15.37
CA PHE A 99 -1.26 7.87 13.92
C PHE A 99 -2.72 7.69 13.53
N ILE A 100 -3.28 8.67 12.82
CA ILE A 100 -4.61 8.56 12.25
C ILE A 100 -4.52 7.81 10.93
N VAL A 101 -5.36 6.79 10.79
CA VAL A 101 -5.45 5.96 9.60
C VAL A 101 -6.69 6.34 8.81
N ASP A 102 -6.48 6.89 7.61
CA ASP A 102 -7.54 7.32 6.71
C ASP A 102 -7.67 6.35 5.51
N PRO A 103 -8.71 5.50 5.47
CA PRO A 103 -8.90 4.52 4.40
C PRO A 103 -9.04 5.19 3.04
N LEU A 104 -8.23 4.76 2.07
CA LEU A 104 -8.28 5.26 0.71
C LEU A 104 -9.12 4.34 -0.18
N PRO A 105 -9.84 4.89 -1.17
CA PRO A 105 -10.52 4.08 -2.17
C PRO A 105 -9.55 3.12 -2.87
N ALA A 106 -10.04 1.93 -3.22
CA ALA A 106 -9.23 1.00 -4.00
C ALA A 106 -8.81 1.63 -5.33
N ILE A 107 -7.53 1.44 -5.68
CA ILE A 107 -7.02 1.84 -6.99
C ILE A 107 -7.24 0.73 -8.00
N ASP A 108 -7.61 1.13 -9.22
CA ASP A 108 -7.68 0.20 -10.33
C ASP A 108 -6.25 -0.24 -10.69
N LEU A 109 -5.94 -1.47 -10.34
CA LEU A 109 -4.65 -2.10 -10.60
C LEU A 109 -4.45 -2.39 -12.09
N GLY A 110 -5.49 -2.33 -12.92
CA GLY A 110 -5.36 -2.40 -14.38
C GLY A 110 -4.52 -1.26 -14.96
N ARG A 111 -4.27 -0.19 -14.18
CA ARG A 111 -3.33 0.90 -14.49
C ARG A 111 -2.00 0.83 -13.75
N ILE A 112 -1.83 -0.09 -12.80
CA ILE A 112 -0.47 -0.43 -12.40
C ILE A 112 0.10 -1.16 -13.59
N ASP A 113 1.08 -0.56 -14.26
CA ASP A 113 1.85 -1.27 -15.27
C ASP A 113 2.24 -2.61 -14.65
N ALA A 114 1.63 -3.70 -15.11
CA ALA A 114 1.97 -5.04 -14.65
C ALA A 114 3.49 -5.28 -14.81
N GLN A 115 4.11 -4.57 -15.76
CA GLN A 115 5.55 -4.43 -15.94
C GLN A 115 6.27 -3.77 -14.75
N SER A 116 5.74 -2.66 -14.21
CA SER A 116 6.31 -1.99 -13.04
C SER A 116 6.19 -2.85 -11.77
N ALA A 117 5.04 -3.50 -11.55
CA ALA A 117 4.89 -4.45 -10.45
C ALA A 117 5.85 -5.63 -10.59
N LYS A 118 5.92 -6.23 -11.78
CA LYS A 118 6.86 -7.29 -12.11
C LYS A 118 8.32 -6.85 -11.91
N GLN A 119 8.68 -5.62 -12.28
CA GLN A 119 10.02 -5.07 -12.12
C GLN A 119 10.39 -4.86 -10.65
N VAL A 120 9.47 -4.33 -9.82
CA VAL A 120 9.69 -4.17 -8.37
C VAL A 120 9.85 -5.54 -7.71
N ILE A 121 9.01 -6.50 -8.07
CA ILE A 121 9.11 -7.88 -7.57
C ILE A 121 10.46 -8.50 -7.96
N PHE A 122 10.89 -8.39 -9.23
CA PHE A 122 12.20 -8.89 -9.66
C PHE A 122 13.37 -8.23 -8.95
N GLN A 123 13.27 -6.92 -8.68
CA GLN A 123 14.32 -6.21 -7.96
C GLN A 123 14.45 -6.73 -6.53
N LYS A 124 13.32 -6.93 -5.84
CA LYS A 124 13.29 -7.49 -4.47
C LYS A 124 13.76 -8.94 -4.40
N VAL A 125 13.39 -9.79 -5.37
CA VAL A 125 13.93 -11.16 -5.48
C VAL A 125 15.45 -11.13 -5.55
N ARG A 126 16.01 -10.29 -6.43
CA ARG A 126 17.46 -10.16 -6.59
C ARG A 126 18.16 -9.65 -5.33
N ASP A 127 17.50 -8.80 -4.57
CA ASP A 127 18.02 -8.28 -3.31
C ASP A 127 17.96 -9.33 -2.18
N ALA A 128 17.02 -10.28 -2.23
CA ALA A 128 16.90 -11.40 -1.30
C ALA A 128 17.87 -12.57 -1.59
N GLU A 129 18.35 -12.71 -2.82
CA GLU A 129 19.33 -13.74 -3.23
C GLU A 129 20.80 -13.37 -2.91
N ARG A 130 21.05 -12.16 -2.39
CA ARG A 130 22.40 -11.62 -2.16
C ARG A 130 22.83 -11.68 -0.70
#